data_AF-A0A4R1XZW1-F1
#
_entry.id   AF-A0A4R1XZW1-F1
#
_cell.length_a   1.000
_cell.length_b   1.000
_cell.length_c   1.000
_cell.angle_alpha   90.00
_cell.angle_beta   90.00
_cell.angle_gamma   90.00
#
_symmetry.space_group_name_H-M   'P 1'
#
loop_
_entity.id
_entity.type
_entity.pdbx_description
1 polymer ?
#
loop_
_entity_poly.entity_id
_entity_poly.type
_entity_poly.pdbx_seq_one_letter_code
_entity_poly.pdbx_strand_id
1 'polypeptide(L)'
;MNKPKQIQDKESSKFLSYILRHQPEAIALHLDSEGWANIDQLILQAQHIAKRHFNLEQIQDLVVSNDKQRFEISADGLHIRAVQGHSHQAVDRSFEAKLPPDVLYHGTATRFIDSILAEGLTPQQRQYVHLSEQLATATQVGSRYGKVKVLTIDSAKMHAQGDVFYQAENGVWLVKHVPVAFISER
;
A
#
# COMPACT_ATOMS: atom_id res chain seq x y z
N MET A 1 5.83 -29.15 -13.61
CA MET A 1 5.25 -28.29 -14.66
C MET A 1 5.46 -26.84 -14.25
N ASN A 2 6.38 -26.13 -14.90
CA ASN A 2 6.59 -24.69 -14.64
C ASN A 2 5.42 -23.93 -15.27
N LYS A 3 4.57 -23.30 -14.44
CA LYS A 3 3.63 -22.31 -14.95
C LYS A 3 4.45 -21.19 -15.63
N PRO A 4 4.09 -20.75 -16.84
CA PRO A 4 4.76 -19.62 -17.46
C PRO A 4 4.63 -18.41 -16.53
N LYS A 5 5.73 -17.65 -16.38
CA LYS A 5 5.77 -16.43 -15.58
C LYS A 5 4.83 -15.41 -16.25
N GLN A 6 3.59 -15.32 -15.77
CA GLN A 6 2.58 -14.41 -16.29
C GLN A 6 3.17 -13.00 -16.23
N ILE A 7 3.30 -12.33 -17.38
CA ILE A 7 3.83 -10.97 -17.44
C ILE A 7 2.81 -10.10 -16.70
N GLN A 8 3.14 -9.73 -15.47
CA GLN A 8 2.31 -8.84 -14.66
C GLN A 8 2.05 -7.57 -15.47
N ASP A 9 0.79 -7.29 -15.80
CA ASP A 9 0.39 -6.08 -16.50
C ASP A 9 0.59 -4.88 -15.56
N LYS A 10 1.80 -4.33 -15.61
CA LYS A 10 2.26 -3.25 -14.74
C LYS A 10 1.45 -1.99 -14.94
N GLU A 11 1.01 -1.71 -16.17
CA GLU A 11 0.24 -0.50 -16.49
C GLU A 11 -1.19 -0.61 -15.98
N SER A 12 -1.80 -1.79 -16.05
CA SER A 12 -3.09 -2.05 -15.44
C SER A 12 -3.02 -2.04 -13.92
N SER A 13 -2.02 -2.70 -13.32
CA SER A 13 -1.83 -2.68 -11.87
C SER A 13 -1.56 -1.27 -11.34
N LYS A 14 -0.81 -0.44 -12.07
CA LYS A 14 -0.56 0.96 -11.72
C LYS A 14 -1.85 1.78 -11.80
N PHE A 15 -2.65 1.58 -12.84
CA PHE A 15 -3.93 2.26 -12.99
C PHE A 15 -4.94 1.87 -11.92
N LEU A 16 -5.12 0.57 -11.66
CA LEU A 16 -5.97 0.09 -10.55
C LEU A 16 -5.49 0.67 -9.21
N SER A 17 -4.17 0.70 -8.96
CA SER A 17 -3.63 1.30 -7.74
C SER A 17 -3.96 2.79 -7.63
N TYR A 18 -4.02 3.51 -8.75
CA TYR A 18 -4.34 4.93 -8.77
C TYR A 18 -5.82 5.18 -8.46
N ILE A 19 -6.73 4.52 -9.17
CA ILE A 19 -8.17 4.72 -8.97
C ILE A 19 -8.67 4.14 -7.64
N LEU A 20 -8.09 3.04 -7.15
CA LEU A 20 -8.53 2.42 -5.89
C LEU A 20 -7.90 3.04 -4.64
N ARG A 21 -6.92 3.95 -4.76
CA ARG A 21 -6.23 4.54 -3.60
C ARG A 21 -6.29 6.06 -3.55
N HIS A 22 -6.26 6.70 -4.71
CA HIS A 22 -5.95 8.11 -4.81
C HIS A 22 -7.08 8.88 -5.48
N GLN A 23 -7.56 8.40 -6.63
CA GLN A 23 -8.45 9.19 -7.47
C GLN A 23 -9.53 8.34 -8.17
N PRO A 24 -10.46 7.73 -7.42
CA PRO A 24 -11.56 6.95 -8.00
C PRO A 24 -12.43 7.80 -8.94
N GLU A 25 -12.60 9.09 -8.66
CA GLU A 25 -13.37 10.02 -9.47
C GLU A 25 -12.77 10.27 -10.86
N ALA A 26 -11.49 9.92 -11.09
CA ALA A 26 -10.86 10.00 -12.41
C ALA A 26 -11.59 9.13 -13.46
N ILE A 27 -12.35 8.14 -13.02
CA ILE A 27 -13.28 7.38 -13.86
C ILE A 27 -14.72 7.44 -13.31
N ALA A 28 -15.05 8.40 -12.45
CA ALA A 28 -16.33 8.46 -11.74
C ALA A 28 -16.66 7.20 -10.90
N LEU A 29 -15.62 6.49 -10.42
CA LEU A 29 -15.78 5.35 -9.52
C LEU A 29 -16.10 5.85 -8.12
N HIS A 30 -16.93 5.12 -7.40
CA HIS A 30 -17.22 5.37 -6.00
C HIS A 30 -16.60 4.25 -5.15
N LEU A 31 -15.88 4.65 -4.11
CA LEU A 31 -15.37 3.75 -3.07
C LEU A 31 -16.23 3.93 -1.82
N ASP A 32 -16.54 2.84 -1.12
CA ASP A 32 -17.11 2.93 0.22
C ASP A 32 -16.05 3.29 1.28
N SER A 33 -16.47 3.38 2.54
CA SER A 33 -15.58 3.71 3.67
C SER A 33 -14.43 2.71 3.84
N GLU A 34 -14.61 1.48 3.40
CA GLU A 34 -13.63 0.40 3.47
C GLU A 34 -12.79 0.27 2.18
N GLY A 35 -13.02 1.14 1.20
CA GLY A 35 -12.30 1.19 -0.07
C GLY A 35 -12.85 0.28 -1.17
N TRP A 36 -14.00 -0.37 -0.96
CA TRP A 36 -14.62 -1.26 -1.93
C TRP A 36 -15.27 -0.50 -3.08
N ALA A 37 -15.03 -0.99 -4.29
CA ALA A 37 -15.68 -0.55 -5.51
C ALA A 37 -16.33 -1.74 -6.21
N ASN A 38 -17.49 -1.53 -6.83
CA ASN A 38 -18.14 -2.54 -7.65
C ASN A 38 -17.31 -2.82 -8.93
N ILE A 39 -17.04 -4.09 -9.22
CA ILE A 39 -16.17 -4.48 -10.34
C ILE A 39 -16.80 -4.15 -11.70
N ASP A 40 -18.11 -4.36 -11.87
CA ASP A 40 -18.80 -4.06 -13.13
C ASP A 40 -18.78 -2.56 -13.43
N GLN A 41 -19.01 -1.73 -12.41
CA GLN A 41 -18.88 -0.28 -12.51
C GLN A 41 -17.46 0.13 -12.89
N LEU A 42 -16.44 -0.45 -12.25
CA LEU A 42 -15.04 -0.19 -12.57
C LEU A 42 -14.73 -0.53 -14.03
N ILE A 43 -15.13 -1.71 -14.51
CA ILE A 43 -14.89 -2.16 -15.89
C ILE A 43 -15.55 -1.20 -16.88
N LEU A 44 -16.84 -0.92 -16.66
CA LEU A 44 -17.64 -0.02 -17.50
C LEU A 44 -16.98 1.36 -17.58
N GLN A 45 -16.69 1.96 -16.43
CA GLN A 45 -16.16 3.30 -16.35
C GLN A 45 -14.72 3.43 -16.87
N ALA A 46 -13.87 2.44 -16.60
CA ALA A 46 -12.52 2.39 -17.15
C ALA A 46 -12.54 2.36 -18.69
N GLN A 47 -13.49 1.62 -19.29
CA GLN A 47 -13.67 1.59 -20.73
C GLN A 47 -14.20 2.92 -21.26
N HIS A 48 -15.26 3.47 -20.65
CA HIS A 48 -15.92 4.66 -21.16
C HIS A 48 -15.07 5.93 -21.04
N ILE A 49 -14.42 6.13 -19.88
CA ILE A 49 -13.72 7.38 -19.55
C ILE A 49 -12.22 7.26 -19.83
N ALA A 50 -11.57 6.22 -19.32
CA ALA A 50 -10.11 6.05 -19.45
C ALA A 50 -9.68 5.29 -20.71
N LYS A 51 -10.63 4.80 -21.53
CA LYS A 51 -10.39 3.97 -22.73
C LYS A 51 -9.56 2.71 -22.43
N ARG A 52 -9.66 2.19 -21.20
CA ARG A 52 -8.99 0.97 -20.75
C ARG A 52 -9.99 -0.18 -20.72
N HIS A 53 -9.66 -1.26 -21.41
CA HIS A 53 -10.51 -2.44 -21.48
C HIS A 53 -10.06 -3.43 -20.41
N PHE A 54 -10.98 -3.70 -19.49
CA PHE A 54 -10.85 -4.77 -18.51
C PHE A 54 -11.99 -5.77 -18.73
N ASN A 55 -11.72 -7.03 -18.45
CA ASN A 55 -12.76 -8.01 -18.19
C ASN A 55 -12.56 -8.60 -16.77
N LEU A 56 -13.55 -9.34 -16.28
CA LEU A 56 -13.50 -9.91 -14.94
C LEU A 56 -12.28 -10.83 -14.74
N GLU A 57 -11.94 -11.65 -15.73
CA GLU A 57 -10.79 -12.56 -15.69
C GLU A 57 -9.47 -11.78 -15.54
N GLN A 58 -9.30 -10.67 -16.25
CA GLN A 58 -8.13 -9.79 -16.13
C GLN A 58 -8.04 -9.14 -14.75
N ILE A 59 -9.17 -8.73 -14.17
CA ILE A 59 -9.20 -8.18 -12.81
C ILE A 59 -8.82 -9.25 -11.78
N GLN A 60 -9.37 -10.45 -11.90
CA GLN A 60 -9.03 -11.60 -11.06
C GLN A 60 -7.54 -11.97 -11.19
N ASP A 61 -7.02 -12.02 -12.42
CA ASP A 61 -5.61 -12.24 -12.69
C ASP A 61 -4.73 -11.15 -12.07
N LEU A 62 -5.12 -9.88 -12.13
CA LEU A 62 -4.39 -8.77 -11.50
C LEU A 62 -4.38 -8.80 -9.97
N VAL A 63 -5.33 -9.50 -9.37
CA VAL A 63 -5.40 -9.75 -7.92
C VAL A 63 -4.52 -10.95 -7.57
N VAL A 64 -4.64 -12.06 -8.29
CA VAL A 64 -3.90 -13.31 -8.03
C VAL A 64 -2.42 -13.23 -8.38
N SER A 65 -2.09 -12.67 -9.56
CA SER A 65 -0.71 -12.51 -10.05
C SER A 65 0.05 -11.37 -9.39
N ASN A 66 -0.57 -10.68 -8.42
CA ASN A 66 0.04 -9.54 -7.75
C ASN A 66 1.05 -10.01 -6.71
N ASP A 67 2.34 -10.01 -7.06
CA ASP A 67 3.45 -10.29 -6.13
C ASP A 67 3.39 -9.51 -4.80
N LYS A 68 2.66 -8.39 -4.76
CA LYS A 68 2.53 -7.53 -3.57
C LYS A 68 1.14 -7.56 -2.94
N GLN A 69 0.24 -8.45 -3.41
CA GLN A 69 -1.12 -8.61 -2.94
C GLN A 69 -1.79 -7.24 -2.71
N ARG A 70 -1.75 -6.39 -3.74
CA ARG A 70 -2.17 -4.98 -3.63
C ARG A 70 -3.67 -4.80 -3.53
N PHE A 71 -4.40 -5.78 -4.05
CA PHE A 71 -5.83 -5.76 -4.24
C PHE A 71 -6.42 -7.02 -3.66
N GLU A 72 -7.67 -6.94 -3.27
CA GLU A 72 -8.49 -8.08 -2.88
C GLU A 72 -9.87 -7.95 -3.50
N ILE A 73 -10.49 -9.11 -3.74
CA ILE A 73 -11.87 -9.24 -4.20
C ILE A 73 -12.72 -9.73 -3.03
N SER A 74 -13.92 -9.18 -2.88
CA SER A 74 -14.87 -9.58 -1.85
C SER A 74 -15.28 -11.04 -1.98
N ALA A 75 -15.78 -11.64 -0.90
CA ALA A 75 -16.14 -13.06 -0.88
C ALA A 75 -17.22 -13.44 -1.91
N ASP A 76 -18.11 -12.51 -2.25
CA ASP A 76 -19.15 -12.66 -3.28
C ASP A 76 -18.64 -12.43 -4.71
N GLY A 77 -17.38 -12.01 -4.88
CA GLY A 77 -16.77 -11.74 -6.18
C GLY A 77 -17.19 -10.43 -6.84
N LEU A 78 -17.98 -9.58 -6.17
CA LEU A 78 -18.61 -8.40 -6.78
C LEU A 78 -17.81 -7.10 -6.61
N HIS A 79 -16.94 -7.04 -5.60
CA HIS A 79 -16.22 -5.83 -5.23
C HIS A 79 -14.71 -6.05 -5.22
N ILE A 80 -13.98 -4.98 -5.51
CA ILE A 80 -12.51 -4.92 -5.42
C ILE A 80 -12.10 -3.72 -4.58
N ARG A 81 -11.04 -3.87 -3.79
CA ARG A 81 -10.39 -2.75 -3.11
C ARG A 81 -8.88 -2.86 -3.13
N ALA A 82 -8.20 -1.77 -2.78
CA ALA A 82 -6.79 -1.84 -2.42
C ALA A 82 -6.62 -2.24 -0.95
N VAL A 83 -5.61 -3.06 -0.68
CA VAL A 83 -5.30 -3.60 0.67
C VAL A 83 -4.65 -2.56 1.58
N GLN A 84 -4.00 -1.52 1.03
CA GLN A 84 -3.44 -0.40 1.80
C GLN A 84 -3.09 0.74 0.86
N GLY A 85 -2.61 1.85 1.43
CA GLY A 85 -1.96 2.92 0.68
C GLY A 85 -2.91 3.99 0.17
N HIS A 86 -4.12 4.04 0.73
CA HIS A 86 -5.12 5.06 0.42
C HIS A 86 -4.63 6.47 0.82
N SER A 87 -4.98 7.44 -0.02
CA SER A 87 -4.95 8.87 0.28
C SER A 87 -6.32 9.52 0.09
N HIS A 88 -7.27 8.81 -0.52
CA HIS A 88 -8.61 9.32 -0.77
C HIS A 88 -9.41 9.43 0.53
N GLN A 89 -10.02 10.59 0.78
CA GLN A 89 -10.63 10.92 2.07
C GLN A 89 -11.89 10.11 2.40
N ALA A 90 -12.59 9.60 1.38
CA ALA A 90 -13.78 8.78 1.61
C ALA A 90 -13.46 7.38 2.17
N VAL A 91 -12.20 6.96 2.13
CA VAL A 91 -11.77 5.65 2.64
C VAL A 91 -11.15 5.85 4.01
N ASP A 92 -11.73 5.24 5.05
CA ASP A 92 -11.22 5.24 6.43
C ASP A 92 -11.22 3.80 6.95
N ARG A 93 -10.28 3.01 6.42
CA ARG A 93 -10.20 1.59 6.74
C ARG A 93 -9.87 1.38 8.21
N SER A 94 -10.68 0.55 8.85
CA SER A 94 -10.37 0.04 10.18
C SER A 94 -9.40 -1.14 10.09
N PHE A 95 -8.32 -1.10 10.86
CA PHE A 95 -7.41 -2.23 11.02
C PHE A 95 -7.38 -2.66 12.49
N GLU A 96 -7.26 -3.96 12.73
CA GLU A 96 -7.06 -4.47 14.08
C GLU A 96 -5.63 -4.17 14.55
N ALA A 97 -5.52 -3.65 15.79
CA ALA A 97 -4.23 -3.39 16.40
C ALA A 97 -3.46 -4.71 16.57
N LYS A 98 -2.16 -4.69 16.28
CA LYS A 98 -1.30 -5.87 16.33
C LYS A 98 0.05 -5.53 16.94
N LEU A 99 0.55 -6.42 17.81
CA LEU A 99 1.89 -6.32 18.38
C LEU A 99 2.94 -6.40 17.26
N PRO A 100 3.79 -5.37 17.07
CA PRO A 100 4.82 -5.40 16.03
C PRO A 100 5.99 -6.31 16.43
N PRO A 101 6.80 -6.76 15.45
CA PRO A 101 8.13 -7.29 15.72
C PRO A 101 9.00 -6.25 16.43
N ASP A 102 10.11 -6.70 17.02
CA ASP A 102 11.05 -5.79 17.70
C ASP A 102 11.58 -4.69 16.78
N VAL A 103 11.81 -5.05 15.52
CA VAL A 103 12.37 -4.17 14.51
C VAL A 103 11.56 -4.24 13.22
N LEU A 104 11.24 -3.06 12.69
CA LEU A 104 10.70 -2.88 11.35
C LEU A 104 11.63 -1.99 10.52
N TYR A 105 11.41 -1.96 9.21
CA TYR A 105 12.25 -1.23 8.26
C TYR A 105 11.44 -0.27 7.39
N HIS A 106 12.02 0.89 7.11
CA HIS A 106 11.47 1.85 6.14
C HIS A 106 12.48 2.14 5.04
N GLY A 107 12.07 1.90 3.79
CA GLY A 107 12.89 2.21 2.63
C GLY A 107 12.58 3.60 2.09
N THR A 108 13.59 4.45 2.02
CA THR A 108 13.48 5.82 1.48
C THR A 108 14.65 6.14 0.54
N ALA A 109 14.73 7.38 0.06
CA ALA A 109 15.86 7.89 -0.71
C ALA A 109 16.74 8.81 0.16
N THR A 110 18.05 8.83 -0.11
CA THR A 110 19.03 9.63 0.66
C THR A 110 18.67 11.11 0.76
N ARG A 111 18.01 11.68 -0.26
CA ARG A 111 17.57 13.09 -0.25
C ARG A 111 16.47 13.42 0.76
N PHE A 112 15.82 12.41 1.35
CA PHE A 112 14.77 12.61 2.35
C PHE A 112 15.29 12.47 3.78
N ILE A 113 16.56 12.11 3.97
CA ILE A 113 17.12 11.78 5.29
C ILE A 113 17.12 13.00 6.20
N ASP A 114 17.55 14.17 5.73
CA ASP A 114 17.59 15.38 6.56
C ASP A 114 16.20 15.75 7.10
N SER A 115 15.16 15.66 6.28
CA SER A 115 13.76 15.89 6.71
C SER A 115 13.29 14.82 7.68
N ILE A 116 13.61 13.54 7.45
CA ILE A 116 13.23 12.45 8.35
C ILE A 116 13.93 12.58 9.70
N LEU A 117 15.19 13.02 9.75
CA LEU A 117 15.92 13.26 10.99
C LEU A 117 15.40 14.49 11.76
N ALA A 118 14.72 15.43 11.07
CA ALA A 118 14.09 16.58 11.70
C ALA A 118 12.68 16.26 12.25
N GLU A 119 11.88 15.50 11.50
CA GLU A 119 10.44 15.36 11.75
C GLU A 119 9.99 13.94 12.12
N GLY A 120 10.86 12.95 11.91
CA GLY A 120 10.51 11.53 11.94
C GLY A 120 9.87 11.06 10.63
N LEU A 121 9.27 9.87 10.62
CA LEU A 121 8.47 9.42 9.49
C LEU A 121 7.02 9.85 9.68
N THR A 122 6.53 10.63 8.74
CA THR A 122 5.13 11.02 8.62
C THR A 122 4.48 10.22 7.48
N PRO A 123 3.14 10.07 7.47
CA PRO A 123 2.46 9.29 6.44
C PRO A 123 2.40 10.03 5.09
N GLN A 124 2.84 11.29 5.06
CA GLN A 124 2.82 12.18 3.90
C GLN A 124 1.39 12.30 3.34
N GLN A 125 1.18 12.03 2.05
CA GLN A 125 -0.15 12.04 1.44
C GLN A 125 -1.01 10.82 1.81
N ARG A 126 -0.46 9.83 2.51
CA ARG A 126 -1.19 8.61 2.91
C ARG A 126 -1.74 8.76 4.32
N GLN A 127 -2.52 7.78 4.74
CA GLN A 127 -3.10 7.73 6.09
C GLN A 127 -2.15 7.15 7.16
N TYR A 128 -1.17 6.35 6.74
CA TYR A 128 -0.23 5.66 7.62
C TYR A 128 1.19 5.63 7.02
N VAL A 129 2.17 5.66 7.90
CA VAL A 129 3.55 5.27 7.58
C VAL A 129 3.55 3.77 7.28
N HIS A 130 4.15 3.40 6.16
CA HIS A 130 4.27 2.00 5.76
C HIS A 130 5.65 1.49 6.14
N LEU A 131 5.68 0.38 6.88
CA LEU A 131 6.87 -0.30 7.35
C LEU A 131 6.91 -1.74 6.81
N SER A 132 8.12 -2.27 6.68
CA SER A 132 8.38 -3.63 6.19
C SER A 132 9.08 -4.43 7.27
N GLU A 133 8.68 -5.67 7.47
CA GLU A 133 9.40 -6.59 8.36
C GLU A 133 10.71 -7.07 7.75
N GLN A 134 10.76 -7.17 6.41
CA GLN A 134 11.92 -7.66 5.68
C GLN A 134 12.75 -6.51 5.09
N LEU A 135 14.06 -6.51 5.36
CA LEU A 135 15.01 -5.52 4.85
C LEU A 135 14.98 -5.44 3.32
N ALA A 136 14.94 -6.59 2.64
CA ALA A 136 14.89 -6.66 1.19
C ALA A 136 13.66 -5.93 0.60
N THR A 137 12.52 -6.04 1.27
CA THR A 137 11.28 -5.34 0.89
C THR A 137 11.44 -3.83 1.05
N ALA A 138 11.99 -3.38 2.18
CA ALA A 138 12.29 -1.96 2.40
C ALA A 138 13.25 -1.41 1.33
N THR A 139 14.34 -2.12 1.02
CA THR A 139 15.28 -1.74 -0.05
C THR A 139 14.57 -1.59 -1.41
N GLN A 140 13.69 -2.53 -1.77
CA GLN A 140 12.92 -2.47 -3.02
C GLN A 140 11.88 -1.34 -3.06
N VAL A 141 11.36 -0.93 -1.89
CA VAL A 141 10.47 0.23 -1.80
C VAL A 141 11.26 1.52 -1.97
N GLY A 142 12.37 1.67 -1.24
CA GLY A 142 13.19 2.89 -1.26
C GLY A 142 13.85 3.16 -2.61
N SER A 143 14.26 2.12 -3.35
CA SER A 143 14.91 2.26 -4.66
C SER A 143 14.04 2.95 -5.72
N ARG A 144 12.71 2.99 -5.54
CA ARG A 144 11.77 3.70 -6.42
C ARG A 144 11.95 5.21 -6.39
N TYR A 145 12.54 5.70 -5.30
CA TYR A 145 12.72 7.11 -5.06
C TYR A 145 14.16 7.55 -5.38
N GLY A 146 15.07 6.69 -5.84
CA GLY A 146 16.45 7.08 -6.18
C GLY A 146 17.49 6.31 -5.37
N LYS A 147 18.59 6.96 -4.95
CA LYS A 147 19.62 6.31 -4.13
C LYS A 147 19.00 5.86 -2.81
N VAL A 148 18.86 4.55 -2.64
CA VAL A 148 18.15 3.95 -1.52
C VAL A 148 18.90 4.15 -0.21
N LYS A 149 18.14 4.41 0.86
CA LYS A 149 18.57 4.32 2.25
C LYS A 149 17.50 3.56 3.02
N VAL A 150 17.91 2.61 3.84
CA VAL A 150 16.98 1.84 4.68
C VAL A 150 17.16 2.26 6.13
N LEU A 151 16.06 2.64 6.73
CA LEU A 151 15.97 3.02 8.13
C LEU A 151 15.48 1.82 8.96
N THR A 152 16.06 1.67 10.14
CA THR A 152 15.66 0.67 11.13
C THR A 152 14.81 1.35 12.19
N ILE A 153 13.63 0.79 12.47
CA ILE A 153 12.65 1.32 13.41
C ILE A 153 12.58 0.40 14.62
N ASP A 154 12.80 0.96 15.81
CA ASP A 154 12.63 0.25 17.09
C ASP A 154 11.13 0.18 17.46
N SER A 155 10.40 -0.71 16.78
CA SER A 155 8.96 -0.85 16.91
C SER A 155 8.53 -1.48 18.23
N ALA A 156 9.36 -2.31 18.86
CA ALA A 156 9.09 -2.81 20.22
C ALA A 156 9.06 -1.66 21.23
N LYS A 157 10.05 -0.76 21.18
CA LYS A 157 10.11 0.37 22.11
C LYS A 157 9.00 1.38 21.85
N MET A 158 8.65 1.63 20.59
CA MET A 158 7.47 2.46 20.25
C MET A 158 6.19 1.87 20.85
N HIS A 159 5.94 0.58 20.61
CA HIS A 159 4.77 -0.10 21.16
C HIS A 159 4.74 -0.08 22.69
N ALA A 160 5.89 -0.27 23.34
CA ALA A 160 6.01 -0.17 24.80
C ALA A 160 5.73 1.25 25.34
N GLN A 161 5.83 2.29 24.49
CA GLN A 161 5.46 3.68 24.82
C GLN A 161 4.02 4.03 24.43
N GLY A 162 3.24 3.09 23.90
CA GLY A 162 1.83 3.26 23.60
C GLY A 162 1.49 3.53 22.13
N ASP A 163 2.49 3.51 21.23
CA ASP A 163 2.22 3.61 19.79
C ASP A 163 1.46 2.36 19.30
N VAL A 164 0.38 2.59 18.57
CA VAL A 164 -0.47 1.51 18.02
C VAL A 164 -0.02 1.16 16.62
N PHE A 165 0.26 -0.12 16.42
CA PHE A 165 0.61 -0.69 15.12
C PHE A 165 -0.55 -1.53 14.57
N TYR A 166 -0.63 -1.58 13.26
CA TYR A 166 -1.56 -2.41 12.52
C TYR A 166 -0.81 -3.19 11.45
N GLN A 167 -1.40 -4.27 10.96
CA GLN A 167 -0.88 -5.00 9.81
C GLN A 167 -1.98 -5.18 8.78
N ALA A 168 -1.72 -4.69 7.57
CA ALA A 168 -2.61 -4.92 6.43
C ALA A 168 -2.58 -6.40 6.00
N GLU A 169 -3.57 -6.80 5.22
CA GLU A 169 -3.75 -8.20 4.78
C GLU A 169 -2.53 -8.74 4.00
N ASN A 170 -1.75 -7.86 3.37
CA ASN A 170 -0.52 -8.22 2.65
C ASN A 170 0.76 -8.16 3.51
N GLY A 171 0.63 -8.11 4.84
CA GLY A 171 1.74 -8.13 5.78
C GLY A 171 2.47 -6.80 5.98
N VAL A 172 2.06 -5.73 5.28
CA VAL A 172 2.64 -4.39 5.45
C VAL A 172 2.21 -3.82 6.80
N TRP A 173 3.19 -3.33 7.56
CA TRP A 173 2.98 -2.73 8.87
C TRP A 173 2.62 -1.25 8.74
N LEU A 174 1.66 -0.80 9.54
CA LEU A 174 1.09 0.55 9.50
C LEU A 174 1.19 1.19 10.88
N VAL A 175 1.64 2.45 10.91
CA VAL A 175 1.69 3.29 12.13
C VAL A 175 1.39 4.74 11.74
N LYS A 176 0.86 5.56 12.66
CA LYS A 176 0.50 6.95 12.35
C LYS A 176 1.72 7.84 12.12
N HIS A 177 2.78 7.66 12.91
CA HIS A 177 4.02 8.42 12.86
C HIS A 177 5.15 7.57 13.46
N VAL A 178 6.40 7.85 13.08
CA VAL A 178 7.59 7.29 13.75
C VAL A 178 8.46 8.44 14.24
N PRO A 179 8.56 8.67 15.55
CA PRO A 179 9.44 9.69 16.08
C PRO A 179 10.92 9.39 15.80
N VAL A 180 11.71 10.45 15.59
CA VAL A 180 13.15 10.36 15.28
C VAL A 180 13.91 9.49 16.29
N ALA A 181 13.52 9.53 17.57
CA ALA A 181 14.15 8.77 18.65
C ALA A 181 14.12 7.24 18.47
N PHE A 182 13.30 6.72 17.56
CA PHE A 182 13.18 5.30 17.24
C PHE A 182 13.77 4.93 15.87
N ILE A 183 14.33 5.90 15.16
CA ILE A 183 14.90 5.74 13.82
C ILE A 183 16.40 5.62 13.96
N SER A 184 16.97 4.57 13.38
CA SER A 184 18.42 4.44 13.21
C SER A 184 18.78 4.18 11.76
N GLU A 185 19.85 4.82 11.32
CA GLU A 185 20.46 4.56 10.03
C GLU A 185 21.36 3.33 10.13
N ARG A 186 21.13 2.33 9.25
CA ARG A 186 22.15 1.33 8.95
C ARG A 186 23.10 1.82 7.87
#